data_AF-A0A8J7CJF6-F1
#
_entry.id   AF-A0A8J7CJF6-F1
#
_cell.length_a   1.000
_cell.length_b   1.000
_cell.length_c   1.000
_cell.angle_alpha   90.00
_cell.angle_beta   90.00
_cell.angle_gamma   90.00
#
_symmetry.space_group_name_H-M   'P 1'
#
loop_
_entity.id
_entity.type
_entity.pdbx_description
1 polymer ?
#
loop_
_entity_poly.entity_id
_entity_poly.type
_entity_poly.pdbx_seq_one_letter_code
_entity_poly.pdbx_strand_id
1 'polypeptide(L)'
;LARGPAWNTVGLEVDLSSLEAVYAEFGMPLYLPYEAWMEAVPIYSGGRQIGKATSGTWSPLLKKYIAIARLESQFTRPGTQVDMEVTIDVQRKQAQATVVKMPFFNPDRKTSYGQV
;
A
#
# COMPACT_ATOMS: atom_id res chain seq x y z
N LEU A 1 19.55 12.05 -23.08
CA LEU A 1 19.28 11.03 -22.03
C LEU A 1 17.79 10.98 -21.81
N ALA A 2 17.12 9.87 -22.16
CA ALA A 2 15.67 9.76 -22.01
C ALA A 2 15.33 9.77 -20.51
N ARG A 3 14.59 10.79 -20.07
CA ARG A 3 14.10 10.87 -18.68
C ARG A 3 13.08 9.74 -18.50
N GLY A 4 13.27 8.88 -17.51
CA GLY A 4 12.33 7.79 -17.19
C GLY A 4 10.91 8.31 -16.90
N PRO A 5 9.92 7.43 -16.77
CA PRO A 5 8.54 7.85 -16.49
C PRO A 5 8.48 8.67 -15.20
N ALA A 6 7.61 9.67 -15.15
CA ALA A 6 7.40 10.51 -13.96
C ALA A 6 6.64 9.75 -12.84
N TRP A 7 5.97 8.65 -13.19
CA TRP A 7 5.14 7.86 -12.31
C TRP A 7 5.42 6.37 -12.50
N ASN A 8 5.52 5.61 -11.41
CA ASN A 8 5.64 4.15 -11.45
C ASN A 8 4.54 3.47 -10.63
N THR A 9 4.25 2.24 -11.00
CA THR A 9 3.34 1.37 -10.26
C THR A 9 4.15 0.51 -9.28
N VAL A 10 3.76 0.54 -8.02
CA VAL A 10 4.43 -0.17 -6.91
C VAL A 10 3.42 -0.94 -6.07
N GLY A 11 3.92 -1.88 -5.26
CA GLY A 11 3.16 -2.45 -4.17
C GLY A 11 3.34 -1.61 -2.90
N LEU A 12 2.30 -1.56 -2.08
CA LEU A 12 2.34 -1.02 -0.73
C LEU A 12 1.96 -2.13 0.25
N GLU A 13 2.61 -2.13 1.40
CA GLU A 13 2.21 -2.89 2.59
C GLU A 13 1.88 -1.90 3.69
N VAL A 14 0.63 -1.89 4.15
CA VAL A 14 0.16 -0.99 5.20
C VAL A 14 0.60 -1.53 6.56
N ASP A 15 1.17 -0.66 7.39
CA ASP A 15 1.56 -0.98 8.75
C ASP A 15 0.32 -1.13 9.64
N LEU A 16 0.13 -2.33 10.16
CA LEU A 16 -1.06 -2.65 10.96
C LEU A 16 -1.07 -1.94 12.31
N SER A 17 0.09 -1.72 12.93
CA SER A 17 0.17 -1.04 14.23
C SER A 17 -0.20 0.45 14.09
N SER A 18 0.25 1.09 13.01
CA SER A 18 -0.16 2.45 12.65
C SER A 18 -1.65 2.50 12.35
N LEU A 19 -2.19 1.56 11.56
CA LEU A 19 -3.62 1.50 11.27
C LEU A 19 -4.45 1.29 12.55
N GLU A 20 -4.05 0.37 13.41
CA GLU A 20 -4.71 0.10 14.69
C GLU A 20 -4.69 1.33 15.60
N ALA A 21 -3.58 2.06 15.67
CA ALA A 21 -3.51 3.32 16.40
C ALA A 21 -4.54 4.34 15.86
N VAL A 22 -4.69 4.44 14.53
CA VAL A 22 -5.72 5.31 13.94
C VAL A 22 -7.12 4.87 14.37
N TYR A 23 -7.47 3.58 14.32
CA TYR A 23 -8.78 3.09 14.79
C TYR A 23 -8.99 3.33 16.29
N ALA A 24 -7.95 3.15 17.10
CA ALA A 24 -7.99 3.34 18.55
C ALA A 24 -8.27 4.81 18.93
N GLU A 25 -7.83 5.80 18.13
CA GLU A 25 -8.19 7.21 18.33
C GLU A 25 -9.71 7.46 18.34
N PHE A 26 -10.47 6.62 17.64
CA PHE A 26 -11.94 6.69 17.56
C PHE A 26 -12.63 5.71 18.54
N GLY A 27 -11.87 5.01 19.38
CA GLY A 27 -12.42 3.96 20.25
C GLY A 27 -13.00 2.77 19.49
N MET A 28 -12.54 2.55 18.25
CA MET A 28 -13.04 1.48 17.38
C MET A 28 -12.05 0.31 17.32
N PRO A 29 -12.53 -0.94 17.14
CA PRO A 29 -11.65 -2.06 16.84
C PRO A 29 -11.07 -1.91 15.42
N LEU A 30 -9.90 -2.50 15.19
CA LEU A 30 -9.29 -2.56 13.87
C LEU A 30 -10.22 -3.29 12.88
N TYR A 31 -10.54 -2.63 11.77
CA TYR A 31 -11.26 -3.22 10.64
C TYR A 31 -10.32 -3.42 9.45
N LEU A 32 -10.32 -4.63 8.89
CA LEU A 32 -9.50 -5.00 7.74
C LEU A 32 -10.40 -5.28 6.52
N PRO A 33 -10.02 -4.81 5.32
CA PRO A 33 -10.82 -5.04 4.12
C PRO A 33 -10.60 -6.46 3.61
N TYR A 34 -11.44 -7.40 4.05
CA TYR A 34 -11.47 -8.78 3.54
C TYR A 34 -11.99 -8.87 2.10
N GLU A 35 -12.78 -7.87 1.69
CA GLU A 35 -13.11 -7.65 0.28
C GLU A 35 -12.08 -6.70 -0.35
N ALA A 36 -11.73 -6.96 -1.60
CA ALA A 36 -10.86 -6.06 -2.33
C ALA A 36 -11.61 -4.76 -2.67
N TRP A 37 -10.99 -3.62 -2.39
CA TRP A 37 -11.51 -2.32 -2.79
C TRP A 37 -10.81 -1.82 -4.06
N MET A 38 -11.49 -0.96 -4.81
CA MET A 38 -11.02 -0.36 -6.05
C MET A 38 -11.35 1.14 -6.10
N GLU A 39 -10.82 1.88 -5.14
CA GLU A 39 -10.98 3.32 -5.01
C GLU A 39 -9.63 4.02 -5.10
N ALA A 40 -9.65 5.29 -5.51
CA ALA A 40 -8.46 6.12 -5.58
C ALA A 40 -8.14 6.69 -4.18
N VAL A 41 -7.33 5.97 -3.40
CA VAL A 41 -6.94 6.36 -2.06
C VAL A 41 -5.66 7.20 -2.10
N PRO A 42 -5.65 8.46 -1.63
CA PRO A 42 -4.45 9.30 -1.65
C PRO A 42 -3.26 8.72 -0.86
N ILE A 43 -2.05 8.91 -1.39
CA ILE A 43 -0.78 8.58 -0.72
C ILE A 43 0.04 9.84 -0.51
N TYR A 44 0.57 10.03 0.68
CA TYR A 44 1.30 11.20 1.12
C TYR A 44 2.75 10.87 1.50
N SER A 45 3.59 11.90 1.47
CA SER A 45 4.92 11.93 2.10
C SER A 45 5.19 13.35 2.58
N GLY A 46 5.46 13.52 3.88
CA GLY A 46 5.67 14.84 4.49
C GLY A 46 4.48 15.78 4.30
N GLY A 47 3.24 15.25 4.37
CA GLY A 47 2.00 16.01 4.19
C GLY A 47 1.66 16.38 2.74
N ARG A 48 2.54 16.12 1.76
CA ARG A 48 2.26 16.33 0.33
C ARG A 48 1.72 15.04 -0.29
N GLN A 49 0.65 15.15 -1.07
CA GLN A 49 0.19 14.03 -1.88
C GLN A 49 1.21 13.72 -2.98
N ILE A 50 1.68 12.47 -3.05
CA ILE A 50 2.70 11.97 -3.98
C ILE A 50 2.16 10.90 -4.93
N GLY A 51 0.88 10.56 -4.80
CA GLY A 51 0.21 9.58 -5.64
C GLY A 51 -1.08 9.06 -5.04
N LYS A 52 -1.45 7.84 -5.45
CA LYS A 52 -2.64 7.14 -4.97
C LYS A 52 -2.48 5.63 -5.02
N ALA A 53 -3.06 4.93 -4.05
CA ALA A 53 -3.39 3.52 -4.20
C ALA A 53 -4.63 3.39 -5.08
N THR A 54 -4.64 2.38 -5.94
CA THR A 54 -5.71 2.13 -6.93
C THR A 54 -6.60 0.96 -6.53
N SER A 55 -6.06 0.04 -5.75
CA SER A 55 -6.76 -1.11 -5.20
C SER A 55 -6.00 -1.67 -4.01
N GLY A 56 -6.69 -2.39 -3.14
CA GLY A 56 -6.06 -3.06 -2.01
C GLY A 56 -7.00 -4.04 -1.30
N THR A 57 -6.42 -4.85 -0.42
CA THR A 57 -7.12 -5.91 0.31
C THR A 57 -6.26 -6.41 1.47
N TRP A 58 -6.90 -6.94 2.50
CA TRP A 58 -6.24 -7.82 3.45
C TRP A 58 -5.98 -9.17 2.79
N SER A 59 -4.70 -9.55 2.66
CA SER A 59 -4.32 -10.87 2.18
C SER A 59 -4.33 -11.89 3.32
N PRO A 60 -5.26 -12.87 3.36
CA PRO A 60 -5.31 -13.86 4.43
C PRO A 60 -4.13 -14.82 4.39
N LEU A 61 -3.51 -14.98 3.21
CA LEU A 61 -2.33 -15.80 3.00
C LEU A 61 -1.08 -15.13 3.57
N LEU A 62 -0.89 -13.84 3.27
CA LEU A 62 0.29 -13.10 3.70
C LEU A 62 0.18 -12.54 5.12
N LYS A 63 -1.05 -12.45 5.66
CA LYS A 63 -1.37 -11.73 6.89
C LYS A 63 -0.91 -10.27 6.83
N LYS A 64 -1.14 -9.64 5.67
CA LYS A 64 -0.71 -8.29 5.35
C LYS A 64 -1.82 -7.54 4.64
N TYR A 65 -1.98 -6.26 4.99
CA TYR A 65 -2.81 -5.35 4.21
C TYR A 65 -1.96 -4.80 3.07
N ILE A 66 -2.28 -5.22 1.85
CA ILE A 66 -1.53 -4.88 0.64
C ILE A 66 -2.35 -4.01 -0.29
N ALA A 67 -1.68 -3.13 -1.02
CA ALA A 67 -2.29 -2.28 -2.04
C ALA A 67 -1.39 -2.10 -3.27
N ILE A 68 -1.98 -1.88 -4.43
CA ILE A 68 -1.27 -1.44 -5.64
C ILE A 68 -1.40 0.07 -5.72
N ALA A 69 -0.29 0.76 -5.99
CA ALA A 69 -0.26 2.22 -6.03
C ALA A 69 0.51 2.77 -7.23
N ARG A 70 0.11 3.98 -7.64
CA ARG A 70 0.80 4.80 -8.63
C ARG A 70 1.42 5.99 -7.91
N LEU A 71 2.74 6.04 -7.83
CA LEU A 71 3.50 7.06 -7.11
C LEU A 71 4.47 7.80 -8.04
N GLU A 72 4.82 9.03 -7.68
CA GLU A 72 5.93 9.76 -8.30
C GLU A 72 7.24 8.96 -8.17
N SER A 73 8.04 8.93 -9.24
CA SER A 73 9.22 8.05 -9.36
C SER A 73 10.27 8.21 -8.26
N GLN A 74 10.34 9.37 -7.61
CA GLN A 74 11.28 9.60 -6.52
C GLN A 74 10.92 8.86 -5.22
N PHE A 75 9.68 8.39 -5.07
CA PHE A 75 9.20 7.67 -3.88
C PHE A 75 9.01 6.17 -4.10
N THR A 76 9.43 5.63 -5.25
CA THR A 76 9.09 4.24 -5.63
C THR A 76 10.15 3.22 -5.21
N ARG A 77 11.18 3.63 -4.47
CA ARG A 77 12.23 2.71 -4.00
C ARG A 77 11.64 1.77 -2.94
N PRO A 78 11.83 0.43 -3.04
CA PRO A 78 11.43 -0.49 -1.98
C PRO A 78 12.02 -0.10 -0.62
N GLY A 79 11.20 -0.18 0.43
CA GLY A 79 11.54 0.27 1.78
C GLY A 79 11.22 1.75 2.06
N THR A 80 10.79 2.53 1.06
CA THR A 80 10.35 3.92 1.28
C THR A 80 9.06 3.92 2.12
N GLN A 81 9.04 4.71 3.19
CA GLN A 81 7.85 4.95 4.01
C GLN A 81 6.98 6.03 3.37
N VAL A 82 5.67 5.78 3.33
CA VAL A 82 4.64 6.68 2.83
C VAL A 82 3.42 6.60 3.74
N ASP A 83 2.50 7.55 3.61
CA ASP A 83 1.29 7.61 4.42
C ASP A 83 0.07 7.38 3.51
N MET A 84 -0.73 6.35 3.78
CA MET A 84 -1.96 6.05 3.05
C MET A 84 -3.17 6.65 3.77
N GLU A 85 -4.03 7.36 3.04
CA GLU A 85 -5.27 7.88 3.61
C GLU A 85 -6.19 6.72 4.05
N VAL A 86 -6.80 6.90 5.23
CA VAL A 86 -7.86 6.02 5.74
C VAL A 86 -9.00 6.92 6.21
N THR A 87 -10.22 6.59 5.82
CA THR A 87 -11.41 7.32 6.28
C THR A 87 -12.11 6.49 7.34
N ILE A 88 -12.20 7.03 8.56
CA ILE A 88 -12.90 6.42 9.70
C ILE A 88 -13.93 7.42 10.20
N ASP A 89 -15.19 7.02 10.29
CA ASP A 89 -16.29 7.88 10.73
C ASP A 89 -16.28 9.27 10.07
N VAL A 90 -16.24 9.29 8.73
CA VAL A 90 -16.11 10.48 7.86
C VAL A 90 -14.87 11.36 8.07
N GLN A 91 -13.97 11.03 8.99
CA GLN A 91 -12.71 11.73 9.23
C GLN A 91 -11.57 11.09 8.44
N ARG A 92 -10.78 11.92 7.75
CA ARG A 92 -9.59 11.47 7.02
C ARG A 92 -8.38 11.45 7.94
N LYS A 93 -7.74 10.31 7.99
CA LYS A 93 -6.51 10.04 8.75
C LYS A 93 -5.50 9.39 7.83
N GLN A 94 -4.32 9.09 8.36
CA GLN A 94 -3.24 8.49 7.61
C GLN A 94 -2.67 7.31 8.39
N ALA A 95 -2.50 6.17 7.71
CA ALA A 95 -1.79 5.02 8.22
C ALA A 95 -0.48 4.84 7.44
N GLN A 96 0.61 4.52 8.14
CA GLN A 96 1.90 4.30 7.50
C GLN A 96 1.84 3.09 6.57
N ALA A 97 2.58 3.15 5.47
CA ALA A 97 2.76 2.06 4.53
C ALA A 97 4.19 2.07 3.98
N THR A 98 4.67 0.87 3.63
CA THR A 98 6.00 0.70 3.03
C THR A 98 5.86 0.32 1.57
N VAL A 99 6.67 0.94 0.72
CA VAL A 99 6.81 0.54 -0.69
C VAL A 99 7.50 -0.82 -0.76
N VAL A 100 6.86 -1.78 -1.42
CA VAL A 100 7.35 -3.15 -1.58
C VAL A 100 7.44 -3.56 -3.04
N LYS A 101 8.32 -4.53 -3.33
CA LYS A 101 8.44 -5.12 -4.65
C LYS A 101 7.23 -6.01 -4.93
N MET A 102 6.69 -5.91 -6.14
CA MET A 102 5.68 -6.83 -6.66
C MET A 102 6.32 -7.96 -7.50
N PRO A 103 5.68 -9.13 -7.60
CA PRO A 103 4.40 -9.50 -6.98
C PRO A 103 4.53 -9.75 -5.47
N PHE A 104 3.47 -9.53 -4.70
CA PHE A 104 3.46 -9.68 -3.23
C PHE A 104 3.74 -11.11 -2.73
N PHE A 105 3.53 -12.11 -3.59
CA PHE A 105 3.80 -13.52 -3.31
C PHE A 105 4.45 -14.18 -4.53
N ASN A 106 5.70 -14.65 -4.36
CA ASN A 106 6.48 -15.27 -5.43
C ASN A 106 7.35 -16.45 -4.94
N PRO A 107 6.76 -17.63 -4.63
CA PRO A 107 7.53 -18.80 -4.25
C PRO A 107 8.26 -19.41 -5.45
N ASP A 108 9.44 -20.01 -5.24
CA ASP A 108 10.31 -20.56 -6.30
C ASP A 108 9.62 -21.56 -7.24
N ARG A 109 8.70 -22.37 -6.70
CA ARG A 109 7.90 -23.32 -7.50
C ARG A 109 7.06 -22.65 -8.59
N LYS A 110 6.75 -21.35 -8.45
CA LYS A 110 5.93 -20.60 -9.41
C LYS A 110 6.75 -20.01 -10.55
N THR A 111 8.08 -20.05 -10.44
CA THR A 111 9.03 -19.56 -11.45
C THR A 111 9.71 -20.70 -12.25
N SER A 112 9.43 -21.97 -11.93
CA SER A 112 10.17 -23.13 -12.47
C SER A 112 9.75 -23.60 -13.87
N TYR A 113 8.74 -23.00 -14.50
CA TYR A 113 8.25 -23.43 -15.83
C TYR A 113 9.16 -23.07 -17.02
N GLY A 114 10.40 -22.61 -16.77
CA GLY A 114 11.38 -22.25 -17.79
C GLY A 114 12.81 -22.72 -17.52
N GLN A 115 13.00 -23.69 -16.61
CA GLN A 115 14.31 -24.30 -16.30
C GLN A 115 14.31 -25.82 -16.50
N VAL A 116 13.63 -26.32 -17.54
CA VAL A 116 13.72 -27.70 -18.01
C VAL A 116 14.16 -27.68 -19.47
#